data_AF-A0AAJ1ETU3-F1
#
_entry.id   AF-A0AAJ1ETU3-F1
#
_cell.length_a   1.000
_cell.length_b   1.000
_cell.length_c   1.000
_cell.angle_alpha   90.00
_cell.angle_beta   90.00
_cell.angle_gamma   90.00
#
_symmetry.space_group_name_H-M   'P 1'
#
loop_
_entity.id
_entity.type
_entity.pdbx_description
1 polymer ?
#
loop_
_entity_poly.entity_id
_entity_poly.type
_entity_poly.pdbx_seq_one_letter_code
_entity_poly.pdbx_strand_id
1 'polypeptide(L)'
;MLEYLILYFIIAIALRNKHIKLAIFSEIILLIVVLQSCDISWVQVDPSLFCMRVVIGYLLSLIVLYITYISVFWIKPKVKRNMCITMESVLSVVIEEIVWRFCFLSILESMKSSFICSILLATLENFLFIFSHFQVNRTNIKDGIEMFLYSCILLIFGKLFWGINIGLHLGRNVLCKEEEKNERTSF
;
A
#
# COMPACT_ATOMS: atom_id res chain seq x y z
N MET A 1 20.02 1.55 -9.22
CA MET A 1 19.62 1.39 -7.80
C MET A 1 19.47 2.74 -7.12
N LEU A 2 20.56 3.50 -6.98
CA LEU A 2 20.54 4.78 -6.26
C LEU A 2 19.50 5.75 -6.82
N GLU A 3 19.38 5.83 -8.15
CA GLU A 3 18.40 6.68 -8.84
C GLU A 3 16.95 6.34 -8.46
N TYR A 4 16.60 5.05 -8.38
CA TYR A 4 15.27 4.61 -7.95
C TYR A 4 15.00 4.95 -6.49
N LEU A 5 15.98 4.72 -5.61
CA LEU A 5 15.87 5.05 -4.19
C LEU A 5 15.72 6.56 -3.97
N ILE A 6 16.43 7.37 -4.77
CA ILE A 6 16.28 8.84 -4.78
C ILE A 6 14.84 9.20 -5.18
N LEU A 7 14.28 8.59 -6.23
CA LEU A 7 12.90 8.83 -6.63
C LEU A 7 11.90 8.47 -5.54
N TYR A 8 12.03 7.28 -4.92
CA TYR A 8 11.18 6.90 -3.78
C TYR A 8 11.29 7.87 -2.61
N PHE A 9 12.51 8.36 -2.31
CA PHE A 9 12.72 9.34 -1.26
C PHE A 9 12.06 10.68 -1.58
N ILE A 10 12.16 11.16 -2.83
CA ILE A 10 11.50 12.38 -3.30
C ILE A 10 9.97 12.23 -3.20
N ILE A 11 9.41 11.11 -3.67
CA ILE A 11 7.98 10.81 -3.58
C ILE A 11 7.55 10.83 -2.11
N ALA A 12 8.27 10.11 -1.24
CA ALA A 12 7.94 10.04 0.18
C ALA A 12 7.93 11.42 0.87
N ILE A 13 8.94 12.25 0.59
CA ILE A 13 9.02 13.63 1.11
C ILE A 13 7.93 14.51 0.53
N ALA A 14 7.68 14.43 -0.78
CA ALA A 14 6.70 15.26 -1.46
C ALA A 14 5.29 14.98 -0.94
N LEU A 15 4.91 13.69 -0.82
CA LEU A 15 3.65 13.26 -0.21
C LEU A 15 3.58 13.71 1.25
N ARG A 16 4.65 13.46 2.02
CA ARG A 16 4.73 13.89 3.42
C ARG A 16 4.59 15.39 3.58
N ASN A 17 5.02 16.21 2.64
CA ASN A 17 4.94 17.68 2.73
C ASN A 17 3.75 18.26 1.95
N LYS A 18 2.83 17.42 1.45
CA LYS A 18 1.67 17.82 0.63
C LYS A 18 2.05 18.54 -0.67
N HIS A 19 3.25 18.32 -1.19
CA HIS A 19 3.64 18.77 -2.52
C HIS A 19 3.12 17.79 -3.58
N ILE A 20 1.79 17.70 -3.71
CA ILE A 20 1.10 16.68 -4.52
C ILE A 20 1.57 16.71 -5.99
N LYS A 21 1.74 17.91 -6.57
CA LYS A 21 2.22 18.05 -7.96
C LYS A 21 3.61 17.43 -8.17
N LEU A 22 4.51 17.62 -7.20
CA LEU A 22 5.85 17.05 -7.24
C LEU A 22 5.79 15.53 -7.09
N ALA A 23 4.97 15.02 -6.16
CA ALA A 23 4.77 13.59 -5.96
C ALA A 23 4.28 12.92 -7.26
N ILE A 24 3.21 13.41 -7.86
CA ILE A 24 2.65 12.88 -9.11
C ILE A 24 3.71 12.88 -10.22
N PHE A 25 4.45 13.99 -10.37
CA PHE A 25 5.49 14.08 -11.39
C PHE A 25 6.61 13.04 -11.16
N SER A 26 7.05 12.86 -9.91
CA SER A 26 8.05 11.85 -9.56
C SER A 26 7.54 10.41 -9.71
N GLU A 27 6.27 10.13 -9.42
CA GLU A 27 5.62 8.83 -9.63
C GLU A 27 5.56 8.47 -11.12
N ILE A 28 5.20 9.43 -11.98
CA ILE A 28 5.19 9.24 -13.44
C ILE A 28 6.61 8.97 -13.96
N ILE A 29 7.61 9.73 -13.50
CA ILE A 29 9.01 9.48 -13.86
C ILE A 29 9.42 8.07 -13.45
N LEU A 30 9.14 7.68 -12.20
CA LEU A 30 9.48 6.35 -11.70
C LEU A 30 8.86 5.25 -12.57
N LEU A 31 7.57 5.38 -12.91
CA LEU A 31 6.87 4.43 -13.76
C LEU A 31 7.53 4.30 -15.14
N ILE A 32 7.85 5.43 -15.80
CA ILE A 32 8.50 5.43 -17.11
C ILE A 32 9.87 4.73 -17.04
N VAL A 33 10.69 5.07 -16.04
CA VAL A 33 12.03 4.48 -15.89
C VAL A 33 11.94 2.98 -15.64
N VAL A 34 11.01 2.53 -14.80
CA VAL A 34 10.80 1.09 -14.54
C VAL A 34 10.37 0.35 -15.80
N LEU A 35 9.39 0.89 -16.54
CA LEU A 35 8.91 0.27 -17.78
C LEU A 35 10.02 0.15 -18.83
N GLN A 36 10.90 1.15 -18.93
CA GLN A 36 12.03 1.13 -19.86
C GLN A 36 13.16 0.20 -19.41
N SER A 37 13.43 0.12 -18.10
CA SER A 37 14.63 -0.55 -17.58
C SER A 37 14.40 -2.02 -17.22
N CYS A 38 13.16 -2.42 -16.94
CA CYS A 38 12.84 -3.78 -16.49
C CYS A 38 12.26 -4.66 -17.62
N ASP A 39 12.29 -4.21 -18.88
CA ASP A 39 11.77 -4.91 -20.07
C ASP A 39 10.38 -5.54 -19.84
N ILE A 40 9.52 -4.81 -19.14
CA ILE A 40 8.20 -5.31 -18.75
C ILE A 40 7.29 -5.22 -19.97
N SER A 41 7.09 -6.35 -20.64
CA SER A 41 5.98 -6.50 -21.59
C SER A 41 4.69 -6.80 -20.82
N TRP A 42 3.68 -5.94 -20.96
CA TRP A 42 2.34 -6.12 -20.36
C TRP A 42 1.55 -7.33 -20.92
N VAL A 43 2.17 -8.14 -21.78
CA VAL A 43 1.47 -9.02 -22.74
C VAL A 43 1.39 -10.48 -22.28
N GLN A 44 1.91 -10.83 -21.09
CA GLN A 44 2.01 -12.24 -20.65
C GLN A 44 1.08 -12.64 -19.50
N VAL A 45 0.20 -11.75 -19.03
CA VAL A 45 -0.70 -12.08 -17.91
C VAL A 45 -2.02 -12.64 -18.45
N ASP A 46 -2.29 -13.91 -18.17
CA ASP A 46 -3.60 -14.52 -18.42
C ASP A 46 -4.70 -13.74 -17.67
N PRO A 47 -5.69 -13.15 -18.36
CA PRO A 47 -6.75 -12.35 -17.75
C PRO A 47 -7.54 -13.13 -16.68
N SER A 48 -7.74 -14.43 -16.87
CA SER A 48 -8.50 -15.26 -15.93
C SER A 48 -7.74 -15.44 -14.61
N LEU A 49 -6.43 -15.73 -14.71
CA LEU A 49 -5.54 -15.84 -13.56
C LEU A 49 -5.39 -14.51 -12.84
N PHE A 50 -5.32 -13.41 -13.59
CA PHE A 50 -5.31 -12.07 -13.03
C PHE A 50 -6.57 -11.79 -12.21
N CYS A 51 -7.76 -12.00 -12.80
CA CYS A 51 -9.03 -11.82 -12.10
C CYS A 51 -9.13 -12.68 -10.84
N MET A 52 -8.70 -13.95 -10.89
CA MET A 52 -8.70 -14.81 -9.72
C MET A 52 -7.76 -14.30 -8.62
N ARG A 53 -6.54 -13.85 -8.95
CA ARG A 53 -5.60 -13.30 -7.97
C ARG A 53 -6.12 -12.01 -7.33
N VAL A 54 -6.86 -11.19 -8.07
CA VAL A 54 -7.54 -10.00 -7.54
C VAL A 54 -8.65 -10.41 -6.57
N VAL A 55 -9.55 -11.32 -6.96
CA VAL A 55 -10.68 -11.75 -6.12
C VAL A 55 -10.18 -12.44 -4.84
N ILE A 56 -9.26 -13.39 -4.96
CA ILE A 56 -8.68 -14.09 -3.81
C ILE A 56 -7.97 -13.09 -2.89
N GLY A 57 -7.20 -12.15 -3.45
CA GLY A 57 -6.55 -11.12 -2.68
C GLY A 57 -7.53 -10.26 -1.89
N TYR A 58 -8.63 -9.84 -2.52
CA TYR A 58 -9.68 -9.08 -1.84
C TYR A 58 -10.36 -9.88 -0.70
N LEU A 59 -10.56 -11.19 -0.87
CA LEU A 59 -11.12 -12.01 0.20
C LEU A 59 -10.12 -12.21 1.36
N LEU A 60 -8.84 -12.43 1.03
CA LEU A 60 -7.76 -12.55 2.00
C LEU A 60 -7.57 -11.26 2.81
N SER A 61 -7.75 -10.10 2.18
CA SER A 61 -7.59 -8.82 2.88
C SER A 61 -8.57 -8.67 4.03
N LEU A 62 -9.80 -9.20 3.92
CA LEU A 62 -10.78 -9.15 5.01
C LEU A 62 -10.30 -9.94 6.24
N ILE A 63 -9.69 -11.11 6.01
CA ILE A 63 -9.11 -11.94 7.06
C ILE A 63 -7.92 -11.22 7.69
N VAL A 64 -7.00 -10.72 6.86
CA VAL A 64 -5.83 -9.96 7.31
C VAL A 64 -6.25 -8.78 8.15
N LEU A 65 -7.20 -7.98 7.67
CA LEU A 65 -7.69 -6.80 8.37
C LEU A 65 -8.28 -7.17 9.73
N TYR A 66 -9.11 -8.21 9.78
CA TYR A 66 -9.71 -8.67 11.03
C TYR A 66 -8.66 -9.11 12.06
N ILE A 67 -7.64 -9.86 11.62
CA ILE A 67 -6.54 -10.30 12.48
C ILE A 67 -5.72 -9.10 12.96
N THR A 68 -5.24 -8.25 12.05
CA THR A 68 -4.42 -7.09 12.39
C THR A 68 -5.16 -6.14 13.33
N TYR A 69 -6.45 -5.89 13.08
CA TYR A 69 -7.24 -4.99 13.92
C TYR A 69 -7.39 -5.53 15.35
N ILE A 70 -7.68 -6.83 15.51
CA ILE A 70 -7.74 -7.46 16.85
C ILE A 70 -6.37 -7.44 17.53
N SER A 71 -5.29 -7.76 16.81
CA SER A 71 -3.95 -7.81 17.39
C SER A 71 -3.43 -6.43 17.83
N VAL A 72 -3.75 -5.38 17.09
CA VAL A 72 -3.25 -4.01 17.36
C VAL A 72 -4.17 -3.25 18.32
N PHE A 73 -5.49 -3.29 18.08
CA PHE A 73 -6.45 -2.49 18.83
C PHE A 73 -7.11 -3.25 19.98
N TRP A 74 -7.01 -4.59 20.01
CA TRP A 74 -7.63 -5.47 21.04
C TRP A 74 -9.15 -5.37 21.08
N ILE A 75 -9.76 -4.95 19.97
CA ILE A 75 -11.21 -4.73 19.83
C ILE A 75 -11.70 -5.52 18.60
N LYS A 76 -12.92 -6.06 18.68
CA LYS A 76 -13.57 -6.66 17.50
C LYS A 76 -14.01 -5.55 16.53
N PRO A 77 -13.57 -5.57 15.27
CA PRO A 77 -13.97 -4.54 14.31
C PRO A 77 -15.47 -4.64 14.02
N LYS A 78 -16.14 -3.49 13.91
CA LYS A 78 -17.56 -3.42 13.54
C LYS A 78 -17.67 -3.10 12.05
N VAL A 79 -18.49 -3.87 11.34
CA VAL A 79 -18.73 -3.70 9.91
C VAL A 79 -19.78 -2.62 9.70
N LYS A 80 -19.46 -1.54 8.97
CA LYS A 80 -20.50 -0.64 8.47
C LYS A 80 -21.34 -1.33 7.40
N ARG A 81 -22.66 -1.28 7.55
CA ARG A 81 -23.61 -1.87 6.58
C ARG A 81 -23.70 -1.10 5.26
N ASN A 82 -23.29 0.17 5.23
CA ASN A 82 -23.40 1.00 4.03
C ASN A 82 -22.00 1.39 3.56
N MET A 83 -21.60 0.87 2.40
CA MET A 83 -20.33 1.19 1.76
C MET A 83 -20.61 2.11 0.57
N CYS A 84 -20.01 3.30 0.58
CA CYS A 84 -19.89 4.11 -0.61
C CYS A 84 -18.40 4.11 -0.99
N ILE A 85 -18.05 3.31 -1.99
CA ILE A 85 -16.71 3.30 -2.57
C ILE A 85 -16.74 4.27 -3.74
N THR A 86 -16.00 5.36 -3.64
CA THR A 86 -15.85 6.31 -4.74
C THR A 86 -14.83 5.79 -5.76
N MET A 87 -15.00 6.11 -7.03
CA MET A 87 -14.01 5.77 -8.06
C MET A 87 -12.64 6.38 -7.77
N GLU A 88 -12.62 7.55 -7.14
CA GLU A 88 -11.40 8.24 -6.71
C GLU A 88 -10.61 7.42 -5.69
N SER A 89 -11.28 6.79 -4.72
CA SER A 89 -10.60 5.97 -3.71
C SER A 89 -10.02 4.69 -4.32
N VAL A 90 -10.74 4.07 -5.25
CA VAL A 90 -10.23 2.91 -6.01
C VAL A 90 -9.00 3.31 -6.82
N LEU A 91 -9.06 4.44 -7.54
CA LEU A 91 -7.95 4.91 -8.37
C LEU A 91 -6.71 5.23 -7.53
N SER A 92 -6.90 5.88 -6.38
CA SER A 92 -5.81 6.19 -5.44
C SER A 92 -5.07 4.92 -5.00
N VAL A 93 -5.81 3.87 -4.63
CA VAL A 93 -5.22 2.61 -4.17
C VAL A 93 -4.51 1.88 -5.32
N VAL A 94 -5.06 1.92 -6.53
CA VAL A 94 -4.41 1.35 -7.72
C VAL A 94 -3.08 2.06 -8.01
N ILE A 95 -3.04 3.39 -7.93
CA ILE A 95 -1.79 4.15 -8.12
C ILE A 95 -0.77 3.80 -7.03
N GLU A 96 -1.18 3.75 -5.77
CA GLU A 96 -0.30 3.35 -4.68
C GLU A 96 0.28 1.95 -4.88
N GLU A 97 -0.54 0.98 -5.29
CA GLU A 97 -0.07 -0.39 -5.59
C GLU A 97 0.92 -0.40 -6.74
N ILE A 98 0.67 0.35 -7.80
CA ILE A 98 1.57 0.44 -8.95
C ILE A 98 2.92 1.05 -8.53
N VAL A 99 2.90 2.19 -7.84
CA VAL A 99 4.10 2.94 -7.46
C VAL A 99 4.90 2.20 -6.37
N TRP A 100 4.25 1.77 -5.30
CA TRP A 100 4.95 1.27 -4.11
C TRP A 100 5.17 -0.24 -4.10
N ARG A 101 4.39 -1.02 -4.87
CA ARG A 101 4.56 -2.48 -4.94
C ARG A 101 5.09 -2.91 -6.29
N PHE A 102 4.36 -2.62 -7.36
CA PHE A 102 4.71 -3.13 -8.68
C PHE A 102 6.07 -2.59 -9.16
N CYS A 103 6.27 -1.27 -9.13
CA CYS A 103 7.54 -0.66 -9.53
C CYS A 103 8.69 -1.15 -8.64
N PHE A 104 8.50 -1.19 -7.32
CA PHE A 104 9.53 -1.59 -6.36
C PHE A 104 9.97 -3.05 -6.59
N LEU A 105 9.01 -3.97 -6.67
CA LEU A 105 9.29 -5.39 -6.86
C LEU A 105 9.92 -5.66 -8.23
N SER A 106 9.52 -4.93 -9.27
CA SER A 106 10.12 -5.03 -10.60
C SER A 106 11.59 -4.60 -10.59
N ILE A 107 11.92 -3.50 -9.90
CA ILE A 107 13.30 -3.08 -9.69
C ILE A 107 14.07 -4.13 -8.89
N LEU A 108 13.47 -4.65 -7.82
CA LEU A 108 14.11 -5.65 -6.97
C LEU A 108 14.47 -6.93 -7.75
N GLU A 109 13.56 -7.39 -8.62
CA GLU A 109 13.76 -8.57 -9.46
C GLU A 109 14.81 -8.35 -10.54
N SER A 110 14.79 -7.21 -11.21
CA SER A 110 15.78 -6.90 -12.26
C SER A 110 17.21 -6.84 -11.72
N MET A 111 17.36 -6.47 -10.45
CA MET A 111 18.66 -6.34 -9.80
C MET A 111 19.34 -7.66 -9.43
N LYS A 112 18.61 -8.79 -9.43
CA LYS A 112 19.13 -10.11 -9.00
C LYS A 112 19.94 -10.05 -7.69
N SER A 113 19.47 -9.24 -6.73
CA SER A 113 20.17 -9.00 -5.46
C SER A 113 20.16 -10.23 -4.55
N SER A 114 21.11 -10.29 -3.61
CA SER A 114 21.11 -11.32 -2.57
C SER A 114 19.87 -11.21 -1.68
N PHE A 115 19.45 -12.33 -1.08
CA PHE A 115 18.28 -12.37 -0.21
C PHE A 115 18.32 -11.33 0.93
N ILE A 116 19.48 -11.17 1.56
CA ILE A 116 19.69 -10.18 2.64
C ILE A 116 19.50 -8.75 2.10
N CYS A 117 20.07 -8.45 0.93
CA CYS A 117 19.91 -7.14 0.30
C CYS A 117 18.43 -6.87 -0.04
N SER A 118 17.70 -7.88 -0.52
CA SER A 118 16.28 -7.76 -0.80
C SER A 118 15.45 -7.47 0.45
N ILE A 119 15.76 -8.09 1.59
CA ILE A 119 15.11 -7.77 2.87
C ILE A 119 15.39 -6.33 3.30
N LEU A 120 16.64 -5.87 3.19
CA LEU A 120 17.00 -4.51 3.56
C LEU A 120 16.28 -3.47 2.70
N LEU A 121 16.22 -3.70 1.38
CA LEU A 121 15.50 -2.83 0.45
C LEU A 121 13.99 -2.83 0.71
N ALA A 122 13.41 -4.01 0.97
CA ALA A 122 11.99 -4.14 1.32
C ALA A 122 11.66 -3.40 2.63
N THR A 123 12.55 -3.49 3.62
CA THR A 123 12.40 -2.75 4.89
C THR A 123 12.50 -1.25 4.67
N LEU A 124 13.42 -0.80 3.83
CA LEU A 124 13.57 0.62 3.49
C LEU A 124 12.36 1.17 2.73
N GLU A 125 11.83 0.42 1.77
CA GLU A 125 10.60 0.79 1.05
C GLU A 125 9.44 0.93 2.03
N ASN A 126 9.22 -0.06 2.91
CA ASN A 126 8.19 -0.01 3.93
C ASN A 126 8.31 1.24 4.81
N PHE A 127 9.54 1.58 5.22
CA PHE A 127 9.78 2.79 5.99
C PHE A 127 9.40 4.05 5.21
N LEU A 128 9.79 4.16 3.93
CA LEU A 128 9.45 5.30 3.07
C LEU A 128 7.95 5.42 2.81
N PHE A 129 7.27 4.30 2.59
CA PHE A 129 5.82 4.25 2.44
C PHE A 129 5.12 4.78 3.68
N ILE A 130 5.46 4.29 4.87
CA ILE A 130 4.85 4.76 6.13
C ILE A 130 5.20 6.22 6.41
N PHE A 131 6.44 6.62 6.12
CA PHE A 131 6.90 7.99 6.26
C PHE A 131 6.10 8.96 5.37
N SER A 132 5.75 8.56 4.15
CA SER A 132 4.90 9.34 3.25
C SER A 132 3.48 9.56 3.80
N HIS A 133 2.98 8.61 4.59
CA HIS A 133 1.65 8.64 5.23
C HIS A 133 1.64 9.20 6.66
N PHE A 134 2.79 9.61 7.19
CA PHE A 134 2.92 10.03 8.60
C PHE A 134 2.02 11.23 8.97
N GLN A 135 1.61 12.04 7.99
CA GLN A 135 0.66 13.13 8.24
C GLN A 135 -0.77 12.66 8.53
N VAL A 136 -1.15 11.46 8.08
CA VAL A 136 -2.46 10.83 8.33
C VAL A 136 -2.49 10.19 9.73
N ASN A 137 -1.36 9.70 10.23
CA ASN A 137 -1.22 8.98 11.51
C ASN A 137 -1.03 9.90 12.74
N ARG A 138 -1.49 11.15 12.69
CA ARG A 138 -1.08 12.18 13.67
C ARG A 138 -1.59 11.98 15.11
N THR A 139 -2.49 11.04 15.36
CA THR A 139 -3.19 10.95 16.65
C THR A 139 -2.91 9.68 17.45
N ASN A 140 -2.48 8.56 16.86
CA ASN A 140 -2.30 7.30 17.59
C ASN A 140 -1.13 6.43 17.08
N ILE A 141 -0.24 6.00 17.98
CA ILE A 141 0.84 5.04 17.68
C ILE A 141 0.29 3.73 17.11
N LYS A 142 -0.90 3.31 17.55
CA LYS A 142 -1.55 2.09 17.06
C LYS A 142 -1.85 2.15 15.56
N ASP A 143 -2.21 3.30 15.01
CA ASP A 143 -2.47 3.47 13.58
C ASP A 143 -1.17 3.32 12.77
N GLY A 144 -0.05 3.77 13.32
CA GLY A 144 1.27 3.55 12.74
C GLY A 144 1.70 2.08 12.75
N ILE A 145 1.44 1.37 13.85
CA ILE A 145 1.72 -0.08 13.98
C ILE A 145 0.83 -0.87 13.02
N GLU A 146 -0.46 -0.53 12.92
CA GLU A 146 -1.40 -1.13 11.98
C GLU A 146 -0.89 -0.97 10.53
N MET A 147 -0.54 0.25 10.14
CA MET A 147 -0.04 0.56 8.80
C MET A 147 1.28 -0.16 8.51
N PHE A 148 2.18 -0.28 9.49
CA PHE A 148 3.42 -1.04 9.35
C PHE A 148 3.14 -2.53 9.08
N LEU A 149 2.25 -3.14 9.87
CA LEU A 149 1.88 -4.55 9.71
C LEU A 149 1.23 -4.81 8.34
N TYR A 150 0.32 -3.97 7.89
CA TYR A 150 -0.25 -4.10 6.55
C TYR A 150 0.83 -3.99 5.47
N SER A 151 1.74 -3.04 5.58
CA SER A 151 2.80 -2.84 4.57
C SER A 151 3.73 -4.05 4.48
N CYS A 152 4.09 -4.67 5.61
CA CYS A 152 4.81 -5.95 5.63
C CYS A 152 4.06 -7.08 4.91
N ILE A 153 2.75 -7.22 5.16
CA ILE A 153 1.93 -8.23 4.48
C ILE A 153 1.88 -7.95 2.98
N LEU A 154 1.74 -6.69 2.57
CA LEU A 154 1.72 -6.29 1.18
C LEU A 154 3.04 -6.57 0.46
N LEU A 155 4.19 -6.44 1.12
CA LEU A 155 5.46 -6.83 0.52
C LEU A 155 5.59 -8.33 0.31
N ILE A 156 5.04 -9.14 1.21
CA ILE A 156 5.07 -10.61 1.09
C ILE A 156 4.09 -11.10 0.01
N PHE A 157 2.88 -10.53 -0.01
CA PHE A 157 1.79 -11.05 -0.83
C PHE A 157 1.47 -10.22 -2.09
N GLY A 158 1.98 -8.99 -2.22
CA GLY A 158 1.64 -8.07 -3.30
C GLY A 158 1.96 -8.61 -4.70
N LYS A 159 2.99 -9.46 -4.82
CA LYS A 159 3.30 -10.14 -6.09
C LYS A 159 2.30 -11.24 -6.44
N LEU A 160 1.78 -11.94 -5.43
CA LEU A 160 0.96 -13.15 -5.59
C LEU A 160 -0.54 -12.82 -5.68
N PHE A 161 -1.00 -11.81 -4.94
CA PHE A 161 -2.42 -11.49 -4.77
C PHE A 161 -2.66 -9.98 -4.83
N TRP A 162 -2.81 -9.46 -6.05
CA TRP A 162 -2.87 -8.02 -6.34
C TRP A 162 -4.12 -7.33 -5.75
N GLY A 163 -5.14 -8.10 -5.35
CA GLY A 163 -6.34 -7.57 -4.70
C GLY A 163 -6.22 -7.37 -3.19
N ILE A 164 -5.13 -7.83 -2.54
CA ILE A 164 -4.98 -7.68 -1.09
C ILE A 164 -4.93 -6.20 -0.71
N ASN A 165 -4.14 -5.39 -1.42
CA ASN A 165 -4.04 -3.97 -1.08
C ASN A 165 -5.36 -3.22 -1.29
N ILE A 166 -6.02 -3.50 -2.41
CA ILE A 166 -7.35 -2.98 -2.72
C ILE A 166 -8.31 -3.30 -1.58
N GLY A 167 -8.37 -4.56 -1.15
CA GLY A 167 -9.28 -4.97 -0.10
C GLY A 167 -8.86 -4.52 1.31
N LEU A 168 -7.57 -4.27 1.58
CA LEU A 168 -7.11 -3.70 2.85
C LEU A 168 -7.47 -2.22 2.96
N HIS A 169 -7.19 -1.43 1.92
CA HIS A 169 -7.59 0.00 1.90
C HIS A 169 -9.10 0.18 1.92
N LEU A 170 -9.82 -0.55 1.06
CA LEU A 170 -11.28 -0.49 1.04
C LEU A 170 -11.87 -1.04 2.35
N GLY A 171 -11.40 -2.19 2.82
CA GLY A 171 -11.82 -2.79 4.07
C GLY A 171 -11.59 -1.87 5.27
N ARG A 172 -10.47 -1.13 5.30
CA ARG A 172 -10.19 -0.16 6.38
C ARG A 172 -11.19 0.98 6.36
N ASN A 173 -11.55 1.50 5.19
CA ASN A 173 -12.60 2.52 5.09
C ASN A 173 -13.99 1.99 5.50
N VAL A 174 -14.22 0.68 5.37
CA VAL A 174 -15.48 0.00 5.72
C VAL A 174 -15.56 -0.33 7.21
N LEU A 175 -14.44 -0.69 7.82
CA LEU A 175 -14.34 -1.14 9.22
C LEU A 175 -13.97 0.00 10.17
N CYS A 176 -13.22 0.99 9.71
CA CYS A 176 -12.80 2.15 10.48
C CYS A 176 -13.63 3.38 10.13
N LYS A 177 -14.66 3.66 10.95
CA LYS A 177 -15.01 5.00 11.45
C LYS A 177 -16.22 4.87 12.40
N GLU A 178 -15.99 4.34 13.59
CA GLU A 178 -16.86 4.60 14.76
C GLU A 178 -16.10 5.31 15.91
N GLU A 179 -14.80 5.60 15.78
CA GLU A 179 -14.06 6.35 16.82
C GLU A 179 -14.30 7.86 16.75
N GLU A 180 -14.46 8.46 15.56
CA GLU A 180 -14.73 9.91 15.42
C GLU A 180 -16.07 10.36 16.03
N LYS A 181 -17.00 9.45 16.33
CA LYS A 181 -18.30 9.80 16.92
C LYS A 181 -18.34 9.69 18.44
N ASN A 182 -17.51 8.85 19.05
CA ASN A 182 -17.55 8.65 20.50
C ASN A 182 -16.67 9.64 21.27
N GLU A 183 -15.61 10.19 20.65
CA GLU A 183 -14.80 11.23 21.30
C GLU A 183 -15.46 12.61 21.33
N ARG A 184 -16.47 12.89 20.49
CA ARG A 184 -17.24 14.15 20.54
C ARG A 184 -18.39 14.16 21.55
N THR A 185 -18.65 13.04 22.20
CA THR A 185 -19.70 12.93 23.24
C THR A 185 -19.14 12.74 24.65
N SER A 186 -17.82 12.78 24.80
CA SER A 186 -17.13 12.71 26.09
C SER A 186 -16.18 13.88 26.24
N PHE A 187 -16.70 15.10 26.25
CA PHE A 187 -16.23 16.25 27.04
C PHE A 187 -17.28 17.35 27.00
#